data_AF-A0A522TUG7-F1
#
_entry.id   AF-A0A522TUG7-F1
#
_cell.length_a   1.000
_cell.length_b   1.000
_cell.length_c   1.000
_cell.angle_alpha   90.00
_cell.angle_beta   90.00
_cell.angle_gamma   90.00
#
_symmetry.space_group_name_H-M   'P 1'
#
loop_
_entity.id
_entity.type
_entity.pdbx_description
1 polymer ?
#
loop_
_entity_poly.entity_id
_entity_poly.type
_entity_poly.pdbx_seq_one_letter_code
_entity_poly.pdbx_strand_id
1 'polypeptide(L)'
;MTYHNDGVAYLESRVVGNKFERILLTGAAGGLGRVLRETLKPMTRILRLSDIQGLGKAGPSEELCPCDLSDRQAVSDLVRDCDAIVHMGGVSVERPFEEILEANIKGIFHIYEAAREHGARRVVFASSNHAIGFYRQTERLDARAPTRPDGYYGLSKVYGEAMASFYHDRYGIETISIRIGSCFPEPKDRRMMHIWLSAHDLTELIRRGLFTPEIGHTIIFGMSDNKETWWDNRLAAHIGFQAQDTSEAYRDMIEKQPMPAADDPTMVYQGGAFTAQGPFEPVRK
;
A
#
# COMPACT_ATOMS: atom_id res chain seq x y z
N MET A 1 12.02 8.03 25.11
CA MET A 1 10.74 8.62 24.66
C MET A 1 9.87 7.48 24.17
N THR A 2 8.84 7.18 24.93
CA THR A 2 7.91 6.05 24.79
C THR A 2 6.81 6.42 23.81
N TYR A 3 6.75 5.75 22.66
CA TYR A 3 5.60 5.80 21.76
C TYR A 3 4.36 5.32 22.52
N HIS A 4 3.34 6.18 22.62
CA HIS A 4 2.12 5.91 23.38
C HIS A 4 1.19 4.95 22.64
N ASN A 5 0.50 4.14 23.45
CA ASN A 5 -0.34 2.98 23.11
C ASN A 5 -1.73 3.36 22.54
N ASP A 6 -1.92 4.61 22.13
CA ASP A 6 -3.25 5.21 21.93
C ASP A 6 -3.96 4.68 20.66
N GLY A 7 -3.19 4.23 19.67
CA GLY A 7 -3.75 3.65 18.44
C GLY A 7 -4.43 2.29 18.64
N VAL A 8 -3.99 1.49 19.62
CA VAL A 8 -4.55 0.16 19.87
C VAL A 8 -5.92 0.27 20.55
N ALA A 9 -6.04 1.15 21.55
CA ALA A 9 -7.29 1.40 22.26
C ALA A 9 -8.39 1.99 21.36
N TYR A 10 -8.01 2.87 20.41
CA TYR A 10 -8.95 3.42 19.43
C TYR A 10 -9.57 2.33 18.54
N LEU A 11 -8.74 1.40 18.06
CA LEU A 11 -9.17 0.30 17.18
C LEU A 11 -10.05 -0.73 17.91
N GLU A 12 -9.76 -1.04 19.18
CA GLU A 12 -10.56 -1.99 19.97
C GLU A 12 -12.02 -1.52 20.16
N SER A 13 -12.25 -0.21 20.29
CA SER A 13 -13.60 0.34 20.52
C SER A 13 -14.55 0.25 19.33
N ARG A 14 -14.05 0.04 18.10
CA ARG A 14 -14.83 0.03 16.85
C ARG A 14 -14.98 -1.35 16.19
N VAL A 15 -14.39 -2.42 16.74
CA VAL A 15 -14.42 -3.79 16.18
C VAL A 15 -15.45 -4.70 16.88
N VAL A 16 -16.53 -4.13 17.42
CA VAL A 16 -17.59 -4.90 18.08
C VAL A 16 -18.46 -5.60 17.03
N GLY A 17 -18.02 -6.76 16.53
CA GLY A 17 -18.91 -7.72 15.85
C GLY A 17 -18.26 -8.68 14.84
N ASN A 18 -17.37 -8.23 13.96
CA ASN A 18 -16.82 -9.06 12.87
C ASN A 18 -15.30 -8.99 12.87
N LYS A 19 -14.63 -10.06 13.30
CA LYS A 19 -13.21 -10.29 12.99
C LYS A 19 -13.16 -11.30 11.85
N PHE A 20 -12.13 -11.20 11.01
CA PHE A 20 -11.78 -12.32 10.13
C PHE A 20 -11.27 -13.50 10.97
N GLU A 21 -11.46 -14.74 10.52
CA GLU A 21 -10.85 -15.90 11.17
C GLU A 21 -9.33 -15.86 10.96
N ARG A 22 -8.90 -15.62 9.72
CA ARG A 22 -7.49 -15.47 9.38
C ARG A 22 -7.24 -14.39 8.33
N ILE A 23 -6.36 -13.44 8.67
CA ILE A 23 -5.80 -12.45 7.74
C ILE A 23 -4.36 -12.83 7.43
N LEU A 24 -4.01 -12.83 6.14
CA LEU A 24 -2.63 -12.90 5.67
C LEU A 24 -2.06 -11.49 5.50
N LEU A 25 -0.92 -11.20 6.11
CA LEU A 25 -0.08 -10.03 5.84
C LEU A 25 1.22 -10.48 5.17
N THR A 26 1.37 -10.21 3.88
CA THR A 26 2.66 -10.37 3.17
C THR A 26 3.50 -9.10 3.28
N GLY A 27 4.82 -9.21 3.20
CA GLY A 27 5.72 -8.05 3.41
C GLY A 27 5.81 -7.66 4.89
N ALA A 28 5.55 -8.61 5.79
CA ALA A 28 5.40 -8.37 7.23
C ALA A 28 6.71 -7.95 7.92
N ALA A 29 7.88 -8.19 7.31
CA ALA A 29 9.16 -7.71 7.83
C ALA A 29 9.50 -6.29 7.35
N GLY A 30 8.77 -5.76 6.36
CA GLY A 30 8.97 -4.41 5.83
C GLY A 30 8.61 -3.30 6.82
N GLY A 31 8.97 -2.04 6.48
CA GLY A 31 8.72 -0.88 7.32
C GLY A 31 7.24 -0.73 7.74
N LEU A 32 6.34 -0.75 6.76
CA LEU A 32 4.89 -0.73 7.00
C LEU A 32 4.37 -2.06 7.54
N GLY A 33 4.92 -3.20 7.08
CA GLY A 33 4.55 -4.52 7.56
C GLY A 33 4.68 -4.68 9.07
N ARG A 34 5.76 -4.14 9.67
CA ARG A 34 5.96 -4.17 11.12
C ARG A 34 4.93 -3.34 11.89
N VAL A 35 4.49 -2.22 11.34
CA VAL A 35 3.41 -1.42 11.93
C VAL A 35 2.09 -2.20 11.84
N LEU A 36 1.78 -2.73 10.66
CA LEU A 36 0.53 -3.46 10.40
C LEU A 36 0.43 -4.79 11.14
N ARG A 37 1.56 -5.44 11.42
CA ARG A 37 1.60 -6.61 12.30
C ARG A 37 0.95 -6.33 13.66
N GLU A 38 1.16 -5.14 14.21
CA GLU A 38 0.55 -4.77 15.48
C GLU A 38 -0.90 -4.30 15.30
N THR A 39 -1.17 -3.49 14.28
CA THR A 39 -2.50 -2.88 14.12
C THR A 39 -3.56 -3.80 13.53
N LEU A 40 -3.18 -4.89 12.86
CA LEU A 40 -4.13 -5.90 12.33
C LEU A 40 -4.58 -6.93 13.37
N LYS A 41 -3.86 -7.12 14.48
CA LYS A 41 -4.23 -8.07 15.55
C LYS A 41 -5.68 -7.95 16.03
N PRO A 42 -6.24 -6.75 16.31
CA PRO A 42 -7.63 -6.65 16.73
C PRO A 42 -8.64 -7.05 15.65
N MET A 43 -8.25 -7.10 14.37
CA MET A 43 -9.14 -7.33 13.22
C MET A 43 -9.29 -8.80 12.83
N THR A 44 -8.48 -9.70 13.41
CA THR A 44 -8.46 -11.12 13.06
C THR A 44 -8.36 -12.00 14.29
N ARG A 45 -8.77 -13.27 14.19
CA ARG A 45 -8.45 -14.28 15.21
C ARG A 45 -7.03 -14.82 15.04
N ILE A 46 -6.59 -15.04 13.80
CA ILE A 46 -5.24 -15.49 13.45
C ILE A 46 -4.61 -14.51 12.46
N LEU A 47 -3.40 -14.04 12.75
CA LEU A 47 -2.63 -13.21 11.83
C LEU A 47 -1.49 -14.04 11.24
N ARG A 48 -1.62 -14.40 9.96
CA ARG A 48 -0.55 -15.08 9.23
C ARG A 48 0.40 -14.04 8.63
N LEU A 49 1.68 -14.17 8.92
CA LEU A 49 2.72 -13.20 8.58
C LEU A 49 3.70 -13.84 7.61
N SER A 50 3.97 -13.17 6.49
CA SER A 50 4.87 -13.67 5.46
C SER A 50 5.84 -12.62 4.96
N ASP A 51 7.09 -13.02 4.78
CA ASP A 51 8.16 -12.26 4.17
C ASP A 51 9.30 -13.22 3.77
N ILE A 52 10.19 -12.78 2.89
CA ILE A 52 11.46 -13.49 2.60
C ILE A 52 12.53 -13.18 3.67
N GLN A 53 12.37 -12.07 4.39
CA GLN A 53 13.24 -11.67 5.50
C GLN A 53 12.76 -12.28 6.83
N GLY A 54 13.63 -12.20 7.85
CA GLY A 54 13.33 -12.74 9.17
C GLY A 54 12.13 -12.05 9.86
N LEU A 55 11.14 -12.85 10.28
CA LEU A 55 9.92 -12.39 10.94
C LEU A 55 10.03 -12.32 12.48
N GLY A 56 11.16 -12.69 13.06
CA GLY A 56 11.34 -12.78 14.51
C GLY A 56 10.57 -13.95 15.13
N LYS A 57 10.01 -13.75 16.33
CA LYS A 57 9.22 -14.78 17.05
C LYS A 57 7.73 -14.52 16.86
N ALA A 58 6.94 -15.59 16.78
CA ALA A 58 5.49 -15.51 16.77
C ALA A 58 4.99 -15.07 18.15
N GLY A 59 4.11 -14.08 18.19
CA GLY A 59 3.30 -13.75 19.34
C GLY A 59 2.03 -14.63 19.41
N PRO A 60 1.17 -14.38 20.41
CA PRO A 60 -0.13 -15.04 20.49
C PRO A 60 -0.94 -14.82 19.22
N SER A 61 -1.53 -15.90 18.69
CA SER A 61 -2.38 -15.88 17.50
C SER A 61 -1.69 -15.41 16.21
N GLU A 62 -0.36 -15.51 16.14
CA GLU A 62 0.41 -15.27 14.92
C GLU A 62 0.94 -16.57 14.33
N GLU A 63 0.90 -16.68 13.00
CA GLU A 63 1.55 -17.75 12.24
C GLU A 63 2.67 -17.13 11.40
N LEU A 64 3.91 -17.63 11.53
CA LEU A 64 5.02 -17.15 10.70
C LEU A 64 5.21 -18.11 9.51
N CYS A 65 5.03 -17.59 8.30
CA CYS A 65 5.10 -18.35 7.06
C CYS A 65 6.01 -17.65 6.05
N PRO A 66 7.35 -17.80 6.17
CA PRO A 66 8.27 -17.27 5.18
C PRO A 66 7.94 -17.82 3.79
N CYS A 67 7.84 -16.95 2.79
CA CYS A 67 7.43 -17.33 1.45
C CYS A 67 8.06 -16.39 0.42
N ASP A 68 8.65 -16.96 -0.62
CA ASP A 68 8.98 -16.23 -1.84
C ASP A 68 7.72 -16.14 -2.71
N LEU A 69 7.34 -14.93 -3.11
CA LEU A 69 6.14 -14.71 -3.92
C LEU A 69 6.28 -15.25 -5.35
N SER A 70 7.51 -15.50 -5.82
CA SER A 70 7.77 -16.10 -7.12
C SER A 70 7.47 -17.61 -7.18
N ASP A 71 7.34 -18.26 -6.03
CA ASP A 71 6.98 -19.68 -5.92
C ASP A 71 5.45 -19.83 -5.83
N ARG A 72 4.86 -20.30 -6.92
CA ARG A 72 3.41 -20.49 -7.03
C ARG A 72 2.86 -21.45 -5.95
N GLN A 73 3.55 -22.56 -5.68
CA GLN A 73 3.04 -23.57 -4.76
C GLN A 73 3.13 -23.04 -3.32
N ALA A 74 4.25 -22.39 -2.97
CA ALA A 74 4.41 -21.78 -1.66
C ALA A 74 3.36 -20.68 -1.42
N VAL A 75 3.05 -19.84 -2.42
CA VAL A 75 1.98 -18.83 -2.30
C VAL A 75 0.59 -19.48 -2.16
N SER A 76 0.33 -20.56 -2.88
CA SER A 76 -0.93 -21.31 -2.72
C SER A 76 -1.08 -21.83 -1.29
N ASP A 77 -0.03 -22.43 -0.73
CA ASP A 77 -0.04 -22.92 0.66
C ASP A 77 -0.14 -21.77 1.67
N LEU A 78 0.48 -20.62 1.36
CA LEU A 78 0.44 -19.43 2.19
C LEU A 78 -0.98 -18.87 2.35
N VAL A 79 -1.76 -18.85 1.26
CA VAL A 79 -3.12 -18.27 1.23
C VAL A 79 -4.19 -19.23 1.74
N ARG A 80 -3.90 -20.54 1.79
CA ARG A 80 -4.84 -21.57 2.28
C ARG A 80 -5.43 -21.18 3.64
N ASP A 81 -6.75 -21.32 3.77
CA ASP A 81 -7.54 -21.02 4.98
C ASP A 81 -7.46 -19.55 5.45
N CYS A 82 -7.10 -18.61 4.56
CA CYS A 82 -7.17 -17.17 4.83
C CYS A 82 -8.45 -16.58 4.25
N ASP A 83 -9.15 -15.74 5.02
CA ASP A 83 -10.38 -15.08 4.54
C ASP A 83 -10.06 -13.81 3.74
N ALA A 84 -8.99 -13.12 4.16
CA ALA A 84 -8.55 -11.85 3.59
C ALA A 84 -7.03 -11.73 3.53
N ILE A 85 -6.55 -10.92 2.60
CA ILE A 85 -5.12 -10.70 2.35
C ILE A 85 -4.83 -9.20 2.39
N VAL A 86 -3.90 -8.79 3.24
CA VAL A 86 -3.25 -7.47 3.21
C VAL A 86 -1.91 -7.64 2.51
N HIS A 87 -1.87 -7.31 1.23
CA HIS A 87 -0.71 -7.56 0.38
C HIS A 87 0.23 -6.36 0.34
N MET A 88 1.20 -6.32 1.27
CA MET A 88 2.31 -5.37 1.30
C MET A 88 3.63 -5.94 0.74
N GLY A 89 3.61 -7.21 0.29
CA GLY A 89 4.79 -7.92 -0.18
C GLY A 89 5.26 -7.48 -1.56
N GLY A 90 6.50 -7.83 -1.88
CA GLY A 90 7.18 -7.47 -3.10
C GLY A 90 8.25 -6.38 -2.92
N VAL A 91 8.88 -6.01 -4.02
CA VAL A 91 9.81 -4.89 -4.10
C VAL A 91 9.02 -3.58 -4.01
N SER A 92 9.48 -2.64 -3.17
CA SER A 92 8.78 -1.38 -2.85
C SER A 92 9.48 -0.11 -3.36
N VAL A 93 10.59 -0.26 -4.10
CA VAL A 93 11.38 0.82 -4.69
C VAL A 93 11.79 0.44 -6.11
N GLU A 94 12.37 1.37 -6.87
CA GLU A 94 12.88 1.05 -8.19
C GLU A 94 14.05 0.06 -8.13
N ARG A 95 14.00 -1.00 -8.95
CA ARG A 95 14.95 -2.12 -9.01
C ARG A 95 15.03 -2.66 -10.45
N PRO A 96 16.06 -3.48 -10.80
CA PRO A 96 16.12 -4.19 -12.06
C PRO A 96 14.83 -4.94 -12.40
N PHE A 97 14.52 -5.03 -13.69
CA PHE A 97 13.25 -5.58 -14.16
C PHE A 97 13.03 -7.02 -13.67
N GLU A 98 14.06 -7.86 -13.64
CA GLU A 98 13.96 -9.26 -13.21
C GLU A 98 13.54 -9.37 -11.74
N GLU A 99 14.03 -8.48 -10.87
CA GLU A 99 13.60 -8.46 -9.46
C GLU A 99 12.12 -8.03 -9.33
N ILE A 100 11.70 -7.05 -10.13
CA ILE A 100 10.31 -6.58 -10.19
C ILE A 100 9.39 -7.67 -10.79
N LEU A 101 9.85 -8.36 -11.82
CA LEU A 101 9.13 -9.44 -12.50
C LEU A 101 8.81 -10.57 -11.51
N GLU A 102 9.82 -11.02 -10.77
CA GLU A 102 9.68 -12.11 -9.81
C GLU A 102 8.78 -11.71 -8.63
N ALA A 103 9.09 -10.59 -7.97
CA ALA A 103 8.43 -10.22 -6.73
C ALA A 103 7.06 -9.57 -6.92
N ASN A 104 6.88 -8.74 -7.96
CA ASN A 104 5.68 -7.90 -8.10
C ASN A 104 4.76 -8.37 -9.22
N ILE A 105 5.28 -8.86 -10.36
CA ILE A 105 4.44 -9.32 -11.48
C ILE A 105 3.99 -10.77 -11.27
N LYS A 106 4.92 -11.71 -11.11
CA LYS A 106 4.58 -13.11 -10.79
C LYS A 106 3.92 -13.20 -9.42
N GLY A 107 4.47 -12.49 -8.43
CA GLY A 107 3.95 -12.47 -7.06
C GLY A 107 2.48 -12.07 -6.97
N ILE A 108 2.08 -10.96 -7.62
CA ILE A 108 0.67 -10.53 -7.56
C ILE A 108 -0.25 -11.51 -8.28
N PHE A 109 0.20 -12.08 -9.41
CA PHE A 109 -0.55 -13.12 -10.10
C PHE A 109 -0.79 -14.34 -9.20
N HIS A 110 0.25 -14.83 -8.51
CA HIS A 110 0.13 -15.95 -7.59
C HIS A 110 -0.80 -15.66 -6.41
N ILE A 111 -0.77 -14.43 -5.86
CA ILE A 111 -1.67 -14.02 -4.78
C ILE A 111 -3.14 -14.09 -5.23
N TYR A 112 -3.47 -13.56 -6.40
CA TYR A 112 -4.84 -13.57 -6.91
C TYR A 112 -5.31 -14.97 -7.32
N GLU A 113 -4.45 -15.77 -7.95
CA GLU A 113 -4.79 -17.16 -8.25
C GLU A 113 -5.01 -17.98 -6.97
N ALA A 114 -4.14 -17.85 -5.98
CA ALA A 114 -4.29 -18.54 -4.71
C ALA A 114 -5.55 -18.06 -3.96
N ALA A 115 -5.86 -16.76 -3.98
CA ALA A 115 -7.10 -16.23 -3.42
C ALA A 115 -8.33 -16.84 -4.10
N ARG A 116 -8.31 -16.94 -5.44
CA ARG A 116 -9.36 -17.58 -6.23
C ARG A 116 -9.52 -19.07 -5.88
N GLU A 117 -8.42 -19.80 -5.74
CA GLU A 117 -8.41 -21.24 -5.48
C GLU A 117 -8.84 -21.60 -4.05
N HIS A 118 -8.44 -20.80 -3.05
CA HIS A 118 -8.70 -21.05 -1.62
C HIS A 118 -9.88 -20.26 -1.06
N GLY A 119 -10.51 -19.42 -1.87
CA GLY A 119 -11.74 -18.71 -1.50
C GLY A 119 -11.55 -17.45 -0.65
N ALA A 120 -10.34 -16.87 -0.62
CA ALA A 120 -10.12 -15.56 -0.01
C ALA A 120 -10.83 -14.48 -0.84
N ARG A 121 -11.81 -13.77 -0.25
CA ARG A 121 -12.70 -12.86 -0.99
C ARG A 121 -12.30 -11.39 -0.91
N ARG A 122 -11.35 -11.05 -0.03
CA ARG A 122 -10.93 -9.68 0.22
C ARG A 122 -9.43 -9.51 0.08
N VAL A 123 -9.02 -8.56 -0.76
CA VAL A 123 -7.61 -8.16 -0.90
C VAL A 123 -7.48 -6.66 -0.63
N VAL A 124 -6.55 -6.29 0.24
CA VAL A 124 -6.04 -4.93 0.37
C VAL A 124 -4.68 -4.90 -0.30
N PHE A 125 -4.61 -4.23 -1.45
CA PHE A 125 -3.41 -4.18 -2.28
C PHE A 125 -2.64 -2.88 -2.07
N ALA A 126 -1.37 -3.00 -1.69
CA ALA A 126 -0.42 -1.88 -1.68
C ALA A 126 0.00 -1.51 -3.11
N SER A 127 -0.84 -0.74 -3.79
CA SER A 127 -0.43 0.03 -4.97
C SER A 127 0.46 1.21 -4.55
N SER A 128 0.74 2.13 -5.47
CA SER A 128 1.60 3.26 -5.19
C SER A 128 1.23 4.50 -6.00
N ASN A 129 1.52 5.68 -5.45
CA ASN A 129 1.55 6.92 -6.21
C ASN A 129 2.46 6.84 -7.45
N HIS A 130 3.47 5.97 -7.44
CA HIS A 130 4.36 5.72 -8.57
C HIS A 130 3.65 5.13 -9.81
N ALA A 131 2.40 4.64 -9.70
CA ALA A 131 1.55 4.30 -10.85
C ALA A 131 1.16 5.54 -11.71
N ILE A 132 1.26 6.73 -11.13
CA ILE A 132 0.93 8.03 -11.75
C ILE A 132 2.08 9.04 -11.64
N GLY A 133 3.31 8.58 -11.43
CA GLY A 133 4.43 9.43 -11.08
C GLY A 133 4.79 10.54 -12.09
N PHE A 134 4.55 10.34 -13.40
CA PHE A 134 4.87 11.34 -14.42
C PHE A 134 3.82 12.45 -14.63
N TYR A 135 2.75 12.50 -13.84
CA TYR A 135 1.93 13.72 -13.79
C TYR A 135 2.69 14.86 -13.13
N ARG A 136 2.38 16.09 -13.52
CA ARG A 136 2.94 17.28 -12.86
C ARG A 136 2.24 17.53 -11.53
N GLN A 137 2.94 18.17 -10.60
CA GLN A 137 2.38 18.55 -9.28
C GLN A 137 1.24 19.58 -9.38
N THR A 138 1.14 20.29 -10.51
CA THR A 138 0.04 21.23 -10.79
C THR A 138 -1.24 20.56 -11.27
N GLU A 139 -1.23 19.24 -11.51
CA GLU A 139 -2.37 18.49 -12.00
C GLU A 139 -3.09 17.79 -10.84
N ARG A 140 -4.41 18.00 -10.72
CA ARG A 140 -5.24 17.30 -9.74
C ARG A 140 -5.85 16.05 -10.35
N LEU A 141 -5.67 14.90 -9.70
CA LEU A 141 -6.04 13.58 -10.22
C LEU A 141 -7.13 12.93 -9.37
N ASP A 142 -8.11 12.30 -10.01
CA ASP A 142 -8.97 11.30 -9.38
C ASP A 142 -8.57 9.88 -9.81
N ALA A 143 -9.25 8.87 -9.28
CA ALA A 143 -8.92 7.47 -9.54
C ALA A 143 -9.05 7.04 -11.02
N ARG A 144 -9.71 7.83 -11.88
CA ARG A 144 -9.87 7.54 -13.32
C ARG A 144 -8.77 8.16 -14.19
N ALA A 145 -7.88 8.96 -13.63
CA ALA A 145 -6.75 9.50 -14.37
C ALA A 145 -5.94 8.35 -15.02
N PRO A 146 -5.61 8.43 -16.33
CA PRO A 146 -4.77 7.42 -16.98
C PRO A 146 -3.45 7.20 -16.23
N THR A 147 -2.98 5.97 -16.13
CA THR A 147 -1.70 5.70 -15.44
C THR A 147 -0.52 6.28 -16.23
N ARG A 148 0.44 6.86 -15.51
CA ARG A 148 1.70 7.39 -16.06
C ARG A 148 2.86 6.98 -15.16
N PRO A 149 3.20 5.67 -15.13
CA PRO A 149 4.14 5.12 -14.17
C PRO A 149 5.56 5.65 -14.39
N ASP A 150 6.29 5.87 -13.31
CA ASP A 150 7.61 6.52 -13.31
C ASP A 150 8.81 5.57 -13.26
N GLY A 151 8.58 4.25 -13.41
CA GLY A 151 9.62 3.22 -13.41
C GLY A 151 9.03 1.81 -13.49
N TYR A 152 9.89 0.79 -13.44
CA TYR A 152 9.47 -0.62 -13.41
C TYR A 152 8.63 -0.91 -12.16
N TYR A 153 8.97 -0.31 -11.02
CA TYR A 153 8.16 -0.42 -9.81
C TYR A 153 6.74 0.11 -10.04
N GLY A 154 6.60 1.34 -10.55
CA GLY A 154 5.31 1.94 -10.87
C GLY A 154 4.50 1.09 -11.87
N LEU A 155 5.14 0.59 -12.93
CA LEU A 155 4.54 -0.33 -13.90
C LEU A 155 3.97 -1.59 -13.24
N SER A 156 4.71 -2.19 -12.30
CA SER A 156 4.27 -3.39 -11.60
C SER A 156 3.03 -3.16 -10.74
N LYS A 157 2.89 -1.97 -10.16
CA LYS A 157 1.71 -1.61 -9.38
C LYS A 157 0.49 -1.36 -10.28
N VAL A 158 0.68 -0.79 -11.46
CA VAL A 158 -0.37 -0.71 -12.50
C VAL A 158 -0.83 -2.10 -12.92
N TYR A 159 0.09 -3.04 -13.13
CA TYR A 159 -0.25 -4.44 -13.41
C TYR A 159 -1.08 -5.06 -12.27
N GLY A 160 -0.72 -4.83 -11.02
CA GLY A 160 -1.49 -5.28 -9.86
C GLY A 160 -2.90 -4.67 -9.76
N GLU A 161 -3.06 -3.39 -10.11
CA GLU A 161 -4.39 -2.74 -10.21
C GLU A 161 -5.24 -3.37 -11.32
N ALA A 162 -4.66 -3.64 -12.49
CA ALA A 162 -5.35 -4.33 -13.58
C ALA A 162 -5.72 -5.78 -13.20
N MET A 163 -4.83 -6.47 -12.48
CA MET A 163 -5.09 -7.80 -11.92
C MET A 163 -6.28 -7.77 -10.97
N ALA A 164 -6.31 -6.83 -10.03
CA ALA A 164 -7.42 -6.64 -9.11
C ALA A 164 -8.76 -6.44 -9.83
N SER A 165 -8.79 -5.56 -10.84
CA SER A 165 -9.99 -5.31 -11.65
C SER A 165 -10.46 -6.58 -12.34
N PHE A 166 -9.56 -7.31 -12.99
CA PHE A 166 -9.89 -8.55 -13.70
C PHE A 166 -10.43 -9.64 -12.75
N TYR A 167 -9.82 -9.83 -11.58
CA TYR A 167 -10.28 -10.85 -10.63
C TYR A 167 -11.55 -10.46 -9.90
N HIS A 168 -11.81 -9.16 -9.74
CA HIS A 168 -13.11 -8.71 -9.29
C HIS A 168 -14.20 -9.02 -10.33
N ASP A 169 -14.04 -8.54 -11.57
CA ASP A 169 -15.06 -8.70 -12.61
C ASP A 169 -15.34 -10.16 -12.96
N ARG A 170 -14.31 -11.01 -12.92
CA ARG A 170 -14.42 -12.43 -13.30
C ARG A 170 -14.77 -13.36 -12.15
N TYR A 171 -14.28 -13.09 -10.95
CA TYR A 171 -14.36 -14.03 -9.81
C TYR A 171 -14.94 -13.43 -8.54
N GLY A 172 -15.26 -12.13 -8.53
CA GLY A 172 -15.84 -11.44 -7.38
C GLY A 172 -14.85 -11.19 -6.24
N ILE A 173 -13.54 -11.29 -6.47
CA ILE A 173 -12.53 -10.96 -5.45
C ILE A 173 -12.48 -9.45 -5.30
N GLU A 174 -13.17 -8.91 -4.30
CA GLU A 174 -13.21 -7.47 -4.11
C GLU A 174 -11.92 -6.96 -3.46
N THR A 175 -11.43 -5.85 -4.00
CA THR A 175 -10.10 -5.32 -3.73
C THR A 175 -10.14 -3.82 -3.53
N ILE A 176 -9.43 -3.34 -2.50
CA ILE A 176 -9.01 -1.94 -2.44
C ILE A 176 -7.54 -1.84 -2.88
N SER A 177 -7.29 -1.06 -3.93
CA SER A 177 -5.94 -0.75 -4.40
C SER A 177 -5.55 0.63 -3.88
N ILE A 178 -4.69 0.64 -2.86
CA ILE A 178 -4.27 1.88 -2.21
C ILE A 178 -3.04 2.40 -2.94
N ARG A 179 -3.16 3.50 -3.68
CA ARG A 179 -2.00 4.24 -4.22
C ARG A 179 -1.34 5.00 -3.07
N ILE A 180 -0.51 4.30 -2.30
CA ILE A 180 0.15 4.86 -1.12
C ILE A 180 1.04 6.03 -1.56
N GLY A 181 0.88 7.18 -0.91
CA GLY A 181 1.75 8.34 -1.03
C GLY A 181 3.08 8.13 -0.31
N SER A 182 3.37 8.93 0.71
CA SER A 182 4.58 8.81 1.53
C SER A 182 4.22 8.44 2.97
N CYS A 183 4.28 7.15 3.29
CA CYS A 183 3.96 6.66 4.63
C CYS A 183 5.22 6.51 5.49
N PHE A 184 5.53 7.56 6.25
CA PHE A 184 6.69 7.66 7.15
C PHE A 184 6.27 8.33 8.47
N PRO A 185 7.08 8.24 9.54
CA PRO A 185 6.78 8.93 10.80
C PRO A 185 6.55 10.44 10.66
N GLU A 186 7.23 11.07 9.70
CA GLU A 186 7.08 12.49 9.38
C GLU A 186 7.41 12.73 7.88
N PRO A 187 6.84 13.77 7.24
CA PRO A 187 7.24 14.19 5.90
C PRO A 187 8.69 14.69 5.91
N LYS A 188 9.45 14.39 4.85
CA LYS A 188 10.87 14.72 4.75
C LYS A 188 11.16 15.93 3.86
N ASP A 189 10.25 16.23 2.94
CA ASP A 189 10.42 17.26 1.91
C ASP A 189 9.07 17.89 1.53
N ARG A 190 9.11 18.93 0.69
CA ARG A 190 7.93 19.68 0.21
C ARG A 190 6.95 18.82 -0.59
N ARG A 191 7.44 17.80 -1.30
CA ARG A 191 6.57 16.86 -2.00
C ARG A 191 5.77 16.03 -0.99
N MET A 192 6.43 15.51 0.05
CA MET A 192 5.75 14.74 1.09
C MET A 192 4.68 15.56 1.81
N MET A 193 4.81 16.88 1.93
CA MET A 193 3.72 17.71 2.49
C MET A 193 2.38 17.51 1.78
N HIS A 194 2.36 17.13 0.51
CA HIS A 194 1.13 16.92 -0.27
C HIS A 194 0.60 15.49 -0.19
N ILE A 195 1.50 14.52 -0.04
CA ILE A 195 1.21 13.09 -0.21
C ILE A 195 1.50 12.26 1.04
N TRP A 196 1.84 12.91 2.15
CA TRP A 196 2.13 12.23 3.40
C TRP A 196 0.91 11.43 3.85
N LEU A 197 1.17 10.25 4.38
CA LEU A 197 0.17 9.36 4.95
C LEU A 197 0.72 8.92 6.30
N SER A 198 0.00 9.21 7.38
CA SER A 198 0.40 8.71 8.69
C SER A 198 0.18 7.18 8.78
N ALA A 199 0.90 6.53 9.70
CA ALA A 199 0.67 5.12 10.01
C ALA A 199 -0.76 4.85 10.56
N HIS A 200 -1.32 5.82 11.27
CA HIS A 200 -2.67 5.76 11.82
C HIS A 200 -3.72 5.81 10.71
N ASP A 201 -3.61 6.78 9.80
CA ASP A 201 -4.51 6.90 8.64
C ASP A 201 -4.37 5.71 7.67
N LEU A 202 -3.15 5.19 7.46
CA LEU A 202 -2.98 3.95 6.70
C LEU A 202 -3.72 2.77 7.36
N THR A 203 -3.62 2.65 8.69
CA THR A 203 -4.28 1.57 9.43
C THR A 203 -5.80 1.67 9.32
N GLU A 204 -6.36 2.88 9.47
CA GLU A 204 -7.79 3.11 9.28
C GLU A 204 -8.21 2.81 7.85
N LEU A 205 -7.44 3.23 6.84
CA LEU A 205 -7.72 2.95 5.44
C LEU A 205 -7.75 1.43 5.16
N ILE A 206 -6.80 0.67 5.71
CA ILE A 206 -6.77 -0.80 5.60
C ILE A 206 -7.98 -1.41 6.31
N ARG A 207 -8.33 -0.92 7.52
CA ARG A 207 -9.52 -1.36 8.23
C ARG A 207 -10.79 -1.13 7.41
N ARG A 208 -10.94 0.04 6.78
CA ARG A 208 -12.06 0.32 5.86
C ARG A 208 -12.03 -0.60 4.65
N GLY A 209 -10.86 -0.84 4.08
CA GLY A 209 -10.66 -1.81 3.01
C GLY A 209 -11.13 -3.22 3.37
N LEU A 210 -10.86 -3.65 4.59
CA LEU A 210 -11.21 -4.99 5.09
C LEU A 210 -12.71 -5.13 5.41
N PHE A 211 -13.33 -4.12 6.02
CA PHE A 211 -14.66 -4.27 6.63
C PHE A 211 -15.80 -3.51 5.94
N THR A 212 -15.51 -2.71 4.91
CA THR A 212 -16.58 -2.08 4.12
C THR A 212 -17.27 -3.15 3.27
N PRO A 213 -18.60 -3.29 3.34
CA PRO A 213 -19.35 -4.18 2.44
C PRO A 213 -19.25 -3.70 0.99
N GLU A 214 -19.25 -4.64 0.04
CA GLU A 214 -19.42 -4.35 -1.39
C GLU A 214 -18.45 -3.28 -1.95
N ILE A 215 -17.14 -3.43 -1.71
CA ILE A 215 -16.13 -2.46 -2.19
C ILE A 215 -15.86 -2.58 -3.70
N GLY A 216 -16.23 -3.69 -4.33
CA GLY A 216 -15.88 -3.97 -5.72
C GLY A 216 -14.36 -3.97 -5.97
N HIS A 217 -13.91 -3.43 -7.10
CA HIS A 217 -12.53 -2.97 -7.23
C HIS A 217 -12.49 -1.45 -7.09
N THR A 218 -11.87 -0.96 -6.00
CA THR A 218 -11.75 0.48 -5.73
C THR A 218 -10.30 0.90 -5.65
N ILE A 219 -9.91 1.89 -6.46
CA ILE A 219 -8.63 2.59 -6.33
C ILE A 219 -8.84 3.81 -5.43
N ILE A 220 -7.95 3.99 -4.45
CA ILE A 220 -7.94 5.13 -3.55
C ILE A 220 -6.51 5.65 -3.38
N PHE A 221 -6.34 6.96 -3.31
CA PHE A 221 -5.05 7.56 -2.98
C PHE A 221 -4.84 7.56 -1.47
N GLY A 222 -3.75 6.93 -1.02
CA GLY A 222 -3.38 6.88 0.39
C GLY A 222 -2.61 8.13 0.79
N MET A 223 -3.33 9.11 1.34
CA MET A 223 -2.80 10.34 1.93
C MET A 223 -3.63 10.72 3.17
N SER A 224 -2.99 11.42 4.10
CA SER A 224 -3.62 12.07 5.25
C SER A 224 -4.35 13.35 4.83
N ASP A 225 -4.98 14.06 5.78
CA ASP A 225 -5.71 15.32 5.54
C ASP A 225 -4.72 16.50 5.41
N ASN A 226 -3.83 16.37 4.44
CA ASN A 226 -2.82 17.39 4.12
C ASN A 226 -3.54 18.61 3.53
N LYS A 227 -3.10 19.82 3.92
CA LYS A 227 -3.76 21.08 3.51
C LYS A 227 -3.83 21.26 1.99
N GLU A 228 -2.78 20.86 1.29
CA GLU A 228 -2.70 20.87 -0.16
C GLU A 228 -2.47 19.45 -0.64
N THR A 229 -3.28 18.99 -1.60
CA THR A 229 -3.17 17.63 -2.15
C THR A 229 -3.32 17.67 -3.67
N TRP A 230 -2.67 16.71 -4.34
CA TRP A 230 -2.80 16.53 -5.78
C TRP A 230 -3.91 15.56 -6.16
N TRP A 231 -4.58 14.96 -5.18
CA TRP A 231 -5.44 13.82 -5.38
C TRP A 231 -6.86 14.08 -4.89
N ASP A 232 -7.83 13.44 -5.53
CA ASP A 232 -9.25 13.51 -5.21
C ASP A 232 -9.81 12.09 -5.05
N ASN A 233 -10.20 11.77 -3.82
CA ASN A 233 -10.75 10.47 -3.45
C ASN A 233 -12.28 10.39 -3.57
N ARG A 234 -12.96 11.35 -4.25
CA ARG A 234 -14.43 11.34 -4.42
C ARG A 234 -14.98 10.03 -4.99
N LEU A 235 -14.23 9.34 -5.85
CA LEU A 235 -14.65 8.08 -6.48
C LEU A 235 -14.52 6.86 -5.54
N ALA A 236 -13.86 7.03 -4.39
CA ALA A 236 -13.75 6.04 -3.33
C ALA A 236 -14.53 6.46 -2.07
N ALA A 237 -15.45 7.43 -2.18
CA ALA A 237 -16.20 7.95 -1.04
C ALA A 237 -17.04 6.89 -0.32
N HIS A 238 -17.48 5.83 -1.02
CA HIS A 238 -18.21 4.70 -0.43
C HIS A 238 -17.38 3.88 0.56
N ILE A 239 -16.05 3.93 0.47
CA ILE A 239 -15.15 3.36 1.50
C ILE A 239 -15.33 4.09 2.83
N GLY A 240 -15.76 5.35 2.79
CA GLY A 240 -15.98 6.20 3.96
C GLY A 240 -14.72 6.39 4.80
N PHE A 241 -13.55 6.33 4.18
CA PHE A 241 -12.29 6.70 4.81
C PHE A 241 -12.24 8.22 5.03
N GLN A 242 -11.90 8.63 6.23
CA GLN A 242 -11.67 10.02 6.61
C GLN A 242 -10.32 10.08 7.31
N ALA A 243 -9.35 10.74 6.67
CA ALA A 243 -8.06 10.98 7.27
C ALA A 243 -8.19 11.91 8.48
N GLN A 244 -7.37 11.69 9.49
CA GLN A 244 -7.39 12.44 10.75
C GLN A 244 -6.09 13.22 10.99
N ASP A 245 -4.97 12.71 10.48
CA ASP A 245 -3.68 13.37 10.65
C ASP A 245 -3.43 14.35 9.50
N THR A 246 -2.48 15.26 9.69
CA THR A 246 -2.12 16.25 8.66
C THR A 246 -0.61 16.52 8.65
N SER A 247 -0.05 16.71 7.46
CA SER A 247 1.35 17.11 7.29
C SER A 247 1.63 18.52 7.82
N GLU A 248 0.61 19.36 8.03
CA GLU A 248 0.79 20.78 8.40
C GLU A 248 1.55 21.00 9.71
N ALA A 249 1.49 20.03 10.63
CA ALA A 249 2.28 20.07 11.86
C ALA A 249 3.81 20.17 11.61
N TYR A 250 4.25 19.79 10.41
CA TYR A 250 5.66 19.77 10.00
C TYR A 250 6.04 20.92 9.05
N ARG A 251 5.10 21.81 8.70
CA ARG A 251 5.33 22.87 7.69
C ARG A 251 6.53 23.74 8.00
N ASP A 252 6.63 24.25 9.23
CA ASP A 252 7.74 25.12 9.66
C ASP A 252 9.10 24.43 9.56
N MET A 253 9.16 23.11 9.77
CA MET A 253 10.39 22.33 9.64
C MET A 253 10.79 22.20 8.16
N ILE A 254 9.82 21.89 7.30
CA ILE A 254 10.07 21.69 5.86
C ILE A 254 10.40 23.01 5.15
N GLU A 255 9.73 24.11 5.50
CA GLU A 255 9.95 25.41 4.85
C GLU A 255 11.34 26.00 5.15
N LYS A 256 11.97 25.61 6.27
CA LYS A 256 13.37 25.97 6.59
C LYS A 256 14.41 25.28 5.71
N GLN A 257 14.04 24.18 5.04
CA GLN A 257 14.96 23.49 4.14
C GLN A 257 15.22 24.35 2.88
N PRO A 258 16.42 24.29 2.28
CA PRO A 258 16.69 24.95 1.01
C PRO A 258 15.65 24.60 -0.06
N MET A 259 15.33 25.56 -0.93
CA MET A 259 14.45 25.30 -2.06
C MET A 259 15.22 24.48 -3.12
N PRO A 260 14.68 23.34 -3.59
CA PRO A 260 15.26 22.65 -4.75
C PRO A 260 15.20 23.53 -6.01
N ALA A 261 15.95 23.16 -7.05
CA ALA A 261 15.84 23.84 -8.33
C ALA A 261 14.42 23.69 -8.91
N ALA A 262 13.95 24.67 -9.67
CA ALA A 262 12.59 24.66 -10.20
C ALA A 262 12.34 23.52 -11.20
N ASP A 263 13.39 23.03 -11.85
CA ASP A 263 13.39 21.89 -12.77
C ASP A 263 13.72 20.56 -12.09
N ASP A 264 13.95 20.56 -10.77
CA ASP A 264 14.15 19.34 -9.99
C ASP A 264 12.90 18.43 -10.09
N PRO A 265 13.05 17.13 -10.37
CA PRO A 265 11.94 16.17 -10.39
C PRO A 265 11.01 16.25 -9.18
N THR A 266 11.55 16.53 -7.99
CA THR A 266 10.80 16.69 -6.73
C THR A 266 9.93 17.95 -6.67
N MET A 267 10.13 18.89 -7.60
CA MET A 267 9.31 20.11 -7.77
C MET A 267 8.39 20.03 -9.00
N VAL A 268 8.67 19.14 -9.95
CA VAL A 268 7.94 19.06 -11.22
C VAL A 268 6.90 17.94 -11.21
N TYR A 269 7.29 16.73 -10.81
CA TYR A 269 6.49 15.52 -10.99
C TYR A 269 5.95 14.97 -9.67
N GLN A 270 4.79 14.34 -9.72
CA GLN A 270 4.18 13.73 -8.54
C GLN A 270 4.97 12.51 -8.02
N GLY A 271 5.70 11.81 -8.90
CA GLY A 271 6.63 10.74 -8.56
C GLY A 271 7.91 11.23 -7.87
N GLY A 272 8.21 12.53 -7.97
CA GLY A 272 9.42 13.12 -7.40
C GLY A 272 10.68 12.50 -7.96
N ALA A 273 11.65 12.20 -7.09
CA ALA A 273 12.95 11.67 -7.50
C ALA A 273 12.87 10.34 -8.30
N PHE A 274 11.79 9.56 -8.18
CA PHE A 274 11.61 8.33 -8.95
C PHE A 274 11.62 8.56 -10.46
N THR A 275 11.13 9.71 -10.94
CA THR A 275 11.12 10.02 -12.38
C THR A 275 12.52 10.25 -12.98
N ALA A 276 13.53 10.33 -12.13
CA ALA A 276 14.94 10.42 -12.50
C ALA A 276 15.78 9.23 -12.01
N GLN A 277 15.16 8.26 -11.33
CA GLN A 277 15.81 7.04 -10.85
C GLN A 277 15.51 5.88 -11.79
N GLY A 278 16.46 4.95 -11.86
CA GLY A 278 16.23 3.62 -12.42
C GLY A 278 17.52 2.95 -12.88
N PRO A 279 17.49 1.65 -13.12
CA PRO A 279 18.60 0.89 -13.69
C PRO A 279 18.74 1.15 -15.21
N PHE A 280 18.40 2.36 -15.65
CA PHE A 280 18.48 2.76 -17.04
C PHE A 280 19.93 3.14 -17.30
N GLU A 281 20.70 2.23 -17.87
CA GLU A 281 21.91 2.66 -18.56
C GLU A 281 21.49 3.72 -19.59
N PRO A 282 22.21 4.85 -19.73
CA PRO A 282 21.94 5.77 -20.80
C PRO A 282 22.06 4.98 -22.10
N VAL A 283 20.94 4.85 -22.83
CA VAL A 283 20.96 4.29 -24.17
C VAL A 283 21.95 5.15 -24.95
N ARG A 284 23.07 4.55 -25.38
CA ARG A 284 24.04 5.26 -26.21
C ARG A 284 23.28 5.79 -27.41
N LYS A 285 23.19 7.12 -27.50
CA LYS A 285 22.65 7.81 -28.68
C LYS A 285 23.53 7.55 -29.88
#